data_AF-A0A225UIJ2-F1
#
_entry.id   AF-A0A225UIJ2-F1
#
_cell.length_a   1.000
_cell.length_b   1.000
_cell.length_c   1.000
_cell.angle_alpha   90.00
_cell.angle_beta   90.00
_cell.angle_gamma   90.00
#
_symmetry.space_group_name_H-M   'P 1'
#
loop_
_entity.id
_entity.type
_entity.pdbx_description
1 polymer ?
#
loop_
_entity_poly.entity_id
_entity_poly.type
_entity_poly.pdbx_seq_one_letter_code
_entity_poly.pdbx_strand_id
1 'polypeptide(L)'
;MTYARRSVLKKSLKQGKVPWRLAYPWQGQILFYDPAEFPSVYLGHWRFWNTNREIFWRSIFQVPLDGTQAATNRRHDKYKANAAREKDHSLCWMGRIPGFGLRESKTLVEGLPTEDLVALQKSDATRYTHILGQALVPELLDRYGFQSVLEILIHAVAFDTTKDPKNRLSGEALARICRDITSDERQHVPDLWVGGVSEEPWKSLKNDRRIQTRQLTMFAEIRAGNFKAPTVPQRKPREKNSPNFSDFEDDEVSPTALPPPSTESDMDVAEI
;
A
#
# COMPACT_ATOMS: atom_id res chain seq x y z
N MET A 1 -22.90 6.09 -10.85
CA MET A 1 -21.65 6.46 -11.56
C MET A 1 -21.72 7.76 -12.36
N THR A 2 -22.80 8.05 -13.10
CA THR A 2 -22.87 9.21 -14.02
C THR A 2 -22.72 10.58 -13.34
N TYR A 3 -23.25 10.75 -12.12
CA TYR A 3 -23.18 12.01 -11.37
C TYR A 3 -21.75 12.35 -10.90
N ALA A 4 -21.07 11.41 -10.23
CA ALA A 4 -19.69 11.59 -9.77
C ALA A 4 -18.72 11.87 -10.93
N ARG A 5 -18.86 11.14 -12.04
CA ARG A 5 -18.07 11.40 -13.27
C ARG A 5 -18.25 12.83 -13.77
N ARG A 6 -19.50 13.29 -13.89
CA ARG A 6 -19.82 14.66 -14.35
C ARG A 6 -19.28 15.72 -13.39
N SER A 7 -19.38 15.50 -12.09
CA SER A 7 -18.87 16.42 -11.07
C SER A 7 -17.36 16.61 -11.16
N VAL A 8 -16.58 15.52 -11.23
CA VAL A 8 -15.12 15.60 -11.38
C VAL A 8 -14.75 16.24 -12.72
N LEU A 9 -15.40 15.88 -13.83
CA LEU A 9 -15.15 16.49 -15.14
C LEU A 9 -15.42 18.00 -15.13
N LYS A 10 -16.51 18.45 -14.49
CA LYS A 10 -16.84 19.87 -14.36
C LYS A 10 -15.81 20.61 -13.50
N LYS A 11 -15.39 20.01 -12.37
CA LYS A 11 -14.40 20.59 -11.46
C LYS A 11 -13.01 20.66 -12.09
N SER A 12 -12.62 19.63 -12.85
CA SER A 12 -11.35 19.61 -13.62
C SER A 12 -11.30 20.69 -14.67
N LEU A 13 -12.37 20.84 -15.46
CA LEU A 13 -12.46 21.89 -16.47
C LEU A 13 -12.31 23.29 -15.84
N LYS A 14 -13.02 23.54 -14.72
CA LYS A 14 -12.95 24.82 -14.00
C LYS A 14 -11.55 25.12 -13.44
N GLN A 15 -10.81 24.09 -13.03
CA GLN A 15 -9.49 24.23 -12.42
C GLN A 15 -8.32 24.07 -13.39
N GLY A 16 -8.58 23.80 -14.68
CA GLY A 16 -7.52 23.50 -15.66
C GLY A 16 -6.69 22.26 -15.32
N LYS A 17 -7.23 21.33 -14.52
CA LYS A 17 -6.52 20.12 -14.06
C LYS A 17 -7.07 18.90 -14.78
N VAL A 18 -6.24 17.87 -14.97
CA VAL A 18 -6.73 16.59 -15.49
C VAL A 18 -7.65 15.89 -14.47
N PRO A 19 -8.73 15.20 -14.90
CA PRO A 19 -9.76 14.66 -13.99
C PRO A 19 -9.23 13.70 -12.92
N TRP A 20 -8.28 12.83 -13.26
CA TRP A 20 -7.72 11.85 -12.33
C TRP A 20 -6.85 12.48 -11.23
N ARG A 21 -6.24 13.65 -11.46
CA ARG A 21 -5.52 14.38 -10.40
C ARG A 21 -6.47 14.94 -9.33
N LEU A 22 -7.73 15.18 -9.69
CA LEU A 22 -8.75 15.65 -8.75
C LEU A 22 -9.48 14.51 -8.04
N ALA A 23 -9.72 13.41 -8.74
CA ALA A 23 -10.40 12.25 -8.16
C ALA A 23 -9.48 11.37 -7.30
N TYR A 24 -8.18 11.38 -7.63
CA TYR A 24 -7.15 10.59 -6.96
C TYR A 24 -5.94 11.49 -6.66
N PRO A 25 -6.11 12.49 -5.76
CA PRO A 25 -4.99 13.30 -5.32
C PRO A 25 -4.01 12.46 -4.48
N TRP A 26 -2.85 13.01 -4.17
CA TRP A 26 -1.85 12.38 -3.31
C TRP A 26 -1.56 13.29 -2.13
N GLN A 27 -1.28 14.55 -2.44
CA GLN A 27 -1.17 15.60 -1.45
C GLN A 27 -2.46 15.68 -0.61
N GLY A 28 -2.29 15.71 0.71
CA GLY A 28 -3.37 15.71 1.70
C GLY A 28 -4.11 14.39 1.86
N GLN A 29 -3.70 13.32 1.15
CA GLN A 29 -4.28 12.00 1.38
C GLN A 29 -3.79 11.46 2.72
N ILE A 30 -4.71 10.96 3.55
CA ILE A 30 -4.37 10.30 4.80
C ILE A 30 -3.96 8.86 4.50
N LEU A 31 -2.74 8.51 4.88
CA LEU A 31 -2.18 7.18 4.77
C LEU A 31 -2.42 6.38 6.06
N PHE A 32 -2.38 5.06 5.99
CA PHE A 32 -2.49 4.19 7.18
C PHE A 32 -1.13 3.91 7.85
N TYR A 33 -0.09 4.66 7.47
CA TYR A 33 1.27 4.59 8.00
C TYR A 33 1.85 5.99 7.98
N ASP A 34 2.83 6.24 8.85
CA ASP A 34 3.56 7.49 8.83
C ASP A 34 4.57 7.51 7.65
N PRO A 35 4.40 8.42 6.66
CA PRO A 35 5.33 8.50 5.54
C PRO A 35 6.74 8.96 5.94
N ALA A 36 6.92 9.64 7.08
CA ALA A 36 8.21 10.01 7.63
C ALA A 36 8.93 8.82 8.28
N GLU A 37 8.18 7.91 8.92
CA GLU A 37 8.72 6.68 9.50
C GLU A 37 9.09 5.67 8.40
N PHE A 38 8.31 5.60 7.31
CA PHE A 38 8.53 4.66 6.20
C PHE A 38 8.78 5.34 4.84
N PRO A 39 9.87 6.13 4.68
CA PRO A 39 10.10 6.94 3.47
C PRO A 39 10.27 6.10 2.19
N SER A 40 10.74 4.87 2.33
CA SER A 40 10.89 3.93 1.21
C SER A 40 9.55 3.38 0.72
N VAL A 41 8.66 3.05 1.66
CA VAL A 41 7.29 2.64 1.36
C VAL A 41 6.54 3.81 0.75
N TYR A 42 6.72 5.01 1.31
CA TYR A 42 6.18 6.26 0.80
C TYR A 42 6.57 6.53 -0.66
N LEU A 43 7.87 6.39 -1.00
CA LEU A 43 8.34 6.55 -2.37
C LEU A 43 7.77 5.50 -3.33
N GLY A 44 7.69 4.23 -2.91
CA GLY A 44 7.10 3.15 -3.69
C GLY A 44 5.62 3.42 -3.98
N HIS A 45 4.86 3.75 -2.94
CA HIS A 45 3.43 4.02 -3.03
C HIS A 45 3.17 5.28 -3.88
N TRP A 46 3.93 6.36 -3.69
CA TRP A 46 3.84 7.56 -4.53
C TRP A 46 4.08 7.25 -6.01
N ARG A 47 5.12 6.47 -6.33
CA ARG A 47 5.42 6.08 -7.73
C ARG A 47 4.28 5.29 -8.34
N PHE A 48 3.79 4.28 -7.62
CA PHE A 48 2.69 3.45 -8.07
C PHE A 48 1.42 4.27 -8.30
N TRP A 49 1.07 5.11 -7.34
CA TRP A 49 -0.11 5.95 -7.38
C TRP A 49 -0.11 6.87 -8.59
N ASN A 50 0.97 7.64 -8.76
CA ASN A 50 1.09 8.60 -9.85
C ASN A 50 1.16 7.93 -11.22
N THR A 51 1.68 6.70 -11.30
CA THR A 51 1.76 5.93 -12.55
C THR A 51 0.41 5.33 -12.96
N ASN A 52 -0.42 4.90 -11.99
CA ASN A 52 -1.60 4.08 -12.29
C ASN A 52 -2.96 4.78 -12.07
N ARG A 53 -3.00 5.94 -11.39
CA ARG A 53 -4.26 6.65 -11.08
C ARG A 53 -5.12 7.00 -12.29
N GLU A 54 -4.52 7.29 -13.44
CA GLU A 54 -5.27 7.53 -14.68
C GLU A 54 -5.99 6.25 -15.15
N ILE A 55 -5.29 5.11 -15.10
CA ILE A 55 -5.85 3.80 -15.50
C ILE A 55 -7.03 3.45 -14.60
N PHE A 56 -6.91 3.69 -13.28
CA PHE A 56 -7.99 3.50 -12.34
C PHE A 56 -9.17 4.42 -12.61
N TRP A 57 -8.92 5.72 -12.85
CA TRP A 57 -9.96 6.68 -13.23
C TRP A 57 -10.73 6.24 -14.49
N ARG A 58 -10.02 5.89 -15.57
CA ARG A 58 -10.63 5.45 -16.84
C ARG A 58 -11.44 4.17 -16.68
N SER A 59 -11.00 3.28 -15.80
CA SER A 59 -11.62 1.97 -15.54
C SER A 59 -12.84 2.06 -14.63
N ILE A 60 -12.74 2.76 -13.50
CA ILE A 60 -13.81 2.86 -12.49
C ILE A 60 -14.97 3.69 -13.01
N PHE A 61 -14.70 4.81 -13.67
CA PHE A 61 -15.76 5.69 -14.17
C PHE A 61 -16.31 5.30 -15.53
N GLN A 62 -15.90 4.12 -16.04
CA GLN A 62 -16.22 3.61 -17.38
C GLN A 62 -16.20 4.76 -18.40
N VAL A 63 -15.09 5.50 -18.43
CA VAL A 63 -14.97 6.67 -19.31
C VAL A 63 -15.29 6.20 -20.73
N PRO A 64 -16.21 6.87 -21.45
CA PRO A 64 -16.54 6.51 -22.82
C PRO A 64 -15.27 6.56 -23.65
N LEU A 65 -15.01 5.49 -24.41
CA LEU A 65 -13.87 5.40 -25.31
C LEU A 65 -14.41 5.16 -26.71
N ASP A 66 -13.81 5.83 -27.69
CA ASP A 66 -14.18 5.67 -29.08
C ASP A 66 -13.62 4.34 -29.60
N GLY A 67 -14.52 3.40 -29.87
CA GLY A 67 -14.20 2.11 -30.49
C GLY A 67 -13.90 0.96 -29.52
N THR A 68 -14.11 -0.25 -30.04
CA THR A 68 -13.91 -1.53 -29.34
C THR A 68 -12.44 -1.76 -28.95
N GLN A 69 -11.48 -1.32 -29.78
CA GLN A 69 -10.06 -1.46 -29.49
C GLN A 69 -9.63 -0.66 -28.25
N ALA A 70 -10.12 0.58 -28.11
CA ALA A 70 -9.80 1.41 -26.96
C ALA A 70 -10.38 0.81 -25.66
N ALA A 71 -11.57 0.20 -25.73
CA ALA A 71 -12.16 -0.54 -24.61
C ALA A 71 -11.35 -1.79 -24.23
N THR A 72 -10.81 -2.53 -25.20
CA THR A 72 -9.92 -3.67 -24.98
C THR A 72 -8.59 -3.24 -24.36
N ASN A 73 -7.95 -2.20 -24.89
CA ASN A 73 -6.71 -1.65 -24.34
C ASN A 73 -6.89 -1.24 -22.88
N ARG A 74 -7.99 -0.56 -22.54
CA ARG A 74 -8.31 -0.23 -21.14
C ARG A 74 -8.39 -1.47 -20.24
N ARG A 75 -9.00 -2.58 -20.70
CA ARG A 75 -9.06 -3.83 -19.91
C ARG A 75 -7.66 -4.40 -19.67
N HIS A 76 -6.82 -4.38 -20.70
CA HIS A 76 -5.45 -4.86 -20.60
C HIS A 76 -4.57 -3.97 -19.70
N ASP A 77 -4.70 -2.64 -19.81
CA ASP A 77 -4.00 -1.69 -18.94
C ASP A 77 -4.45 -1.84 -17.48
N LYS A 78 -5.76 -2.02 -17.25
CA LYS A 78 -6.28 -2.36 -15.91
C LYS A 78 -5.68 -3.65 -15.38
N TYR A 79 -5.58 -4.69 -16.21
CA TYR A 79 -4.97 -5.96 -15.82
C TYR A 79 -3.49 -5.79 -15.47
N LYS A 80 -2.73 -5.03 -16.28
CA LYS A 80 -1.32 -4.73 -15.99
C LYS A 80 -1.12 -3.92 -14.72
N ALA A 81 -1.94 -2.89 -14.49
CA ALA A 81 -1.91 -2.10 -13.27
C ALA A 81 -2.23 -2.96 -12.04
N ASN A 82 -3.22 -3.85 -12.15
CA ASN A 82 -3.54 -4.81 -11.09
C ASN A 82 -2.43 -5.84 -10.87
N ALA A 83 -1.77 -6.33 -11.92
CA ALA A 83 -0.66 -7.26 -11.81
C ALA A 83 0.60 -6.60 -11.22
N ALA A 84 0.84 -5.32 -11.54
CA ALA A 84 1.89 -4.53 -10.89
C ALA A 84 1.61 -4.34 -9.40
N ARG A 85 0.34 -4.13 -9.04
CA ARG A 85 -0.16 -4.07 -7.66
C ARG A 85 0.06 -5.39 -6.89
N GLU A 86 -0.08 -6.53 -7.55
CA GLU A 86 0.12 -7.86 -6.95
C GLU A 86 1.59 -8.25 -6.80
N LYS A 87 2.43 -7.94 -7.80
CA LYS A 87 3.86 -8.29 -7.76
C LYS A 87 4.65 -7.52 -6.72
N ASP A 88 4.25 -6.29 -6.49
CA ASP A 88 4.81 -5.48 -5.43
C ASP A 88 3.77 -5.48 -4.32
N HIS A 89 3.77 -6.57 -3.53
CA HIS A 89 2.83 -6.84 -2.44
C HIS A 89 2.70 -5.68 -1.44
N SER A 90 3.68 -4.76 -1.43
CA SER A 90 3.67 -3.46 -0.77
C SER A 90 2.80 -2.38 -1.46
N LEU A 91 1.99 -2.76 -2.47
CA LEU A 91 1.14 -1.86 -3.26
C LEU A 91 -0.34 -2.29 -3.32
N CYS A 92 -0.77 -3.31 -2.56
CA CYS A 92 -2.17 -3.52 -2.12
C CYS A 92 -2.79 -2.31 -1.35
N TRP A 93 -2.62 -1.10 -1.86
CA TRP A 93 -2.69 0.16 -1.13
C TRP A 93 -3.67 1.04 -1.91
N MET A 94 -4.95 0.82 -1.63
CA MET A 94 -6.08 1.60 -2.14
C MET A 94 -7.41 1.17 -1.50
N GLY A 95 -7.43 0.83 -0.21
CA GLY A 95 -8.65 0.28 0.44
C GLY A 95 -9.37 -0.84 -0.34
N ARG A 96 -8.66 -1.52 -1.25
CA ARG A 96 -9.25 -2.42 -2.25
C ARG A 96 -8.36 -3.62 -2.40
N ILE A 97 -8.73 -4.61 -1.62
CA ILE A 97 -8.31 -6.00 -1.76
C ILE A 97 -8.54 -6.42 -3.22
N PRO A 98 -7.67 -7.24 -3.83
CA PRO A 98 -7.84 -7.71 -5.20
C PRO A 98 -9.25 -8.23 -5.46
N GLY A 99 -9.91 -7.68 -6.49
CA GLY A 99 -11.24 -8.12 -6.87
C GLY A 99 -11.25 -9.60 -7.28
N PHE A 100 -12.39 -10.25 -7.06
CA PHE A 100 -12.73 -11.68 -7.23
C PHE A 100 -12.38 -12.39 -8.57
N GLY A 101 -11.63 -11.76 -9.47
CA GLY A 101 -11.28 -12.31 -10.79
C GLY A 101 -9.82 -12.72 -10.97
N LEU A 102 -8.98 -12.62 -9.94
CA LEU A 102 -7.56 -12.94 -10.02
C LEU A 102 -7.29 -14.27 -9.32
N ARG A 103 -6.40 -15.09 -9.87
CA ARG A 103 -6.23 -16.51 -9.49
C ARG A 103 -5.89 -16.70 -8.00
N GLU A 104 -5.36 -15.66 -7.37
CA GLU A 104 -4.92 -15.56 -5.98
C GLU A 104 -6.00 -14.94 -5.05
N SER A 105 -7.13 -14.47 -5.57
CA SER A 105 -8.25 -14.01 -4.72
C SER A 105 -8.93 -15.15 -3.96
N LYS A 106 -8.61 -16.40 -4.28
CA LYS A 106 -9.09 -17.61 -3.61
C LYS A 106 -8.28 -17.98 -2.36
N THR A 107 -7.11 -17.37 -2.16
CA THR A 107 -6.26 -17.59 -0.97
C THR A 107 -6.40 -16.47 0.06
N LEU A 108 -7.36 -15.56 -0.14
CA LEU A 108 -7.64 -14.46 0.78
C LEU A 108 -8.34 -15.00 2.03
N VAL A 109 -7.85 -14.57 3.19
CA VAL A 109 -8.40 -14.93 4.51
C VAL A 109 -9.86 -14.46 4.63
N GLU A 110 -10.71 -15.32 5.20
CA GLU A 110 -12.10 -15.00 5.56
C GLU A 110 -12.16 -13.74 6.45
N GLY A 111 -13.00 -12.76 6.09
CA GLY A 111 -13.32 -11.61 6.95
C GLY A 111 -12.83 -10.25 6.47
N LEU A 112 -11.95 -10.16 5.47
CA LEU A 112 -11.61 -8.87 4.86
C LEU A 112 -12.53 -8.56 3.66
N PRO A 113 -13.05 -7.32 3.53
CA PRO A 113 -14.12 -6.96 2.60
C PRO A 113 -13.63 -6.89 1.15
N THR A 114 -13.44 -8.07 0.57
CA THR A 114 -12.91 -8.27 -0.79
C THR A 114 -14.04 -8.19 -1.82
N GLU A 115 -14.94 -7.22 -1.68
CA GLU A 115 -16.13 -7.20 -2.52
C GLU A 115 -15.90 -6.30 -3.73
N ASP A 116 -15.98 -6.89 -4.93
CA ASP A 116 -16.05 -6.11 -6.17
C ASP A 116 -17.18 -5.07 -6.05
N LEU A 117 -17.01 -3.87 -6.60
CA LEU A 117 -18.02 -2.81 -6.46
C LEU A 117 -19.41 -3.23 -6.95
N VAL A 118 -19.51 -4.16 -7.92
CA VAL A 118 -20.80 -4.69 -8.39
C VAL A 118 -21.38 -5.68 -7.39
N ALA A 119 -20.53 -6.47 -6.72
CA ALA A 119 -20.93 -7.34 -5.62
C ALA A 119 -21.35 -6.48 -4.41
N LEU A 120 -20.52 -5.51 -4.01
CA LEU A 120 -20.78 -4.58 -2.91
C LEU A 120 -22.07 -3.78 -3.12
N GLN A 121 -22.35 -3.34 -4.34
CA GLN A 121 -23.63 -2.66 -4.63
C GLN A 121 -24.84 -3.55 -4.32
N LYS A 122 -24.71 -4.87 -4.52
CA LYS A 122 -25.77 -5.85 -4.30
C LYS A 122 -25.85 -6.31 -2.85
N SER A 123 -24.73 -6.45 -2.16
CA SER A 123 -24.65 -6.90 -0.77
C SER A 123 -24.84 -5.75 0.24
N ASP A 124 -24.25 -4.59 -0.01
CA ASP A 124 -24.24 -3.43 0.89
C ASP A 124 -24.28 -2.10 0.11
N ALA A 125 -25.50 -1.71 -0.29
CA ALA A 125 -25.75 -0.49 -1.05
C ALA A 125 -25.36 0.80 -0.29
N THR A 126 -25.42 0.78 1.04
CA THR A 126 -25.05 1.92 1.90
C THR A 126 -23.55 2.14 1.86
N ARG A 127 -22.76 1.08 2.09
CA ARG A 127 -21.31 1.13 1.99
C ARG A 127 -20.84 1.41 0.58
N TYR A 128 -21.49 0.84 -0.43
CA TYR A 128 -21.24 1.18 -1.83
C TYR A 128 -21.41 2.69 -2.10
N THR A 129 -22.51 3.28 -1.65
CA THR A 129 -22.81 4.70 -1.84
C THR A 129 -21.83 5.57 -1.05
N HIS A 130 -21.48 5.16 0.16
CA HIS A 130 -20.48 5.81 1.00
C HIS A 130 -19.11 5.81 0.31
N ILE A 131 -18.59 4.66 -0.14
CA ILE A 131 -17.31 4.55 -0.87
C ILE A 131 -17.31 5.42 -2.14
N LEU A 132 -18.42 5.47 -2.87
CA LEU A 132 -18.53 6.35 -4.05
C LEU A 132 -18.58 7.84 -3.70
N GLY A 133 -19.20 8.22 -2.59
CA GLY A 133 -19.17 9.59 -2.06
C GLY A 133 -17.77 9.98 -1.59
N GLN A 134 -17.05 9.04 -0.97
CA GLN A 134 -15.68 9.21 -0.46
C GLN A 134 -14.65 9.29 -1.60
N ALA A 135 -14.90 8.68 -2.76
CA ALA A 135 -14.08 8.89 -3.95
C ALA A 135 -14.08 10.36 -4.45
N LEU A 136 -14.96 11.22 -3.91
CA LEU A 136 -14.96 12.66 -4.13
C LEU A 136 -14.36 13.45 -2.95
N VAL A 137 -14.02 12.77 -1.85
CA VAL A 137 -13.41 13.30 -0.62
C VAL A 137 -12.01 12.66 -0.46
N PRO A 138 -10.95 13.35 -0.94
CA PRO A 138 -9.57 12.86 -0.96
C PRO A 138 -9.04 12.19 0.31
N GLU A 139 -9.43 12.73 1.46
CA GLU A 139 -8.90 12.39 2.79
C GLU A 139 -9.25 10.95 3.21
N LEU A 140 -10.22 10.30 2.56
CA LEU A 140 -10.85 9.10 3.11
C LEU A 140 -10.77 7.86 2.20
N LEU A 141 -9.96 7.91 1.14
CA LEU A 141 -9.81 6.82 0.18
C LEU A 141 -9.30 5.51 0.81
N ASP A 142 -8.44 5.60 1.83
CA ASP A 142 -7.83 4.45 2.51
C ASP A 142 -8.50 4.07 3.84
N ARG A 143 -9.60 4.74 4.25
CA ARG A 143 -10.28 4.50 5.52
C ARG A 143 -10.74 3.05 5.73
N TYR A 144 -10.98 2.31 4.66
CA TYR A 144 -11.39 0.89 4.69
C TYR A 144 -10.29 -0.08 4.27
N GLY A 145 -9.04 0.40 4.17
CA GLY A 145 -7.88 -0.41 3.83
C GLY A 145 -7.24 -1.08 5.04
N PHE A 146 -6.04 -1.60 4.79
CA PHE A 146 -5.16 -2.08 5.85
C PHE A 146 -4.88 -0.95 6.84
N GLN A 147 -4.74 -1.32 8.11
CA GLN A 147 -4.50 -0.40 9.22
C GLN A 147 -3.01 -0.29 9.57
N SER A 148 -2.17 -1.17 9.02
CA SER A 148 -0.72 -1.13 9.21
C SER A 148 0.04 -1.79 8.05
N VAL A 149 1.33 -1.46 7.92
CA VAL A 149 2.26 -2.17 7.02
C VAL A 149 2.34 -3.66 7.37
N LEU A 150 2.28 -3.99 8.66
CA LEU A 150 2.34 -5.38 9.15
C LEU A 150 1.17 -6.21 8.61
N GLU A 151 -0.05 -5.67 8.66
CA GLU A 151 -1.25 -6.34 8.16
C GLU A 151 -1.12 -6.71 6.68
N ILE A 152 -0.49 -5.83 5.89
CA ILE A 152 -0.24 -6.07 4.46
C ILE A 152 0.78 -7.18 4.24
N LEU A 153 1.88 -7.15 4.99
CA LEU A 153 2.92 -8.16 4.86
C LEU A 153 2.39 -9.55 5.28
N ILE A 154 1.55 -9.60 6.31
CA ILE A 154 0.86 -10.83 6.73
C ILE A 154 -0.09 -11.28 5.63
N HIS A 155 -0.94 -10.37 5.12
CA HIS A 155 -1.91 -10.66 4.06
C HIS A 155 -1.25 -11.13 2.76
N ALA A 156 -0.12 -10.52 2.39
CA ALA A 156 0.69 -10.91 1.24
C ALA A 156 1.42 -12.24 1.44
N VAL A 157 1.32 -12.85 2.62
CA VAL A 157 2.05 -14.06 3.00
C VAL A 157 3.57 -13.85 2.84
N ALA A 158 4.02 -12.60 3.05
CA ALA A 158 5.38 -12.18 2.74
C ALA A 158 6.42 -12.73 3.72
N PHE A 159 5.96 -13.26 4.86
CA PHE A 159 6.80 -13.90 5.88
C PHE A 159 7.02 -15.40 5.64
N ASP A 160 6.24 -16.03 4.76
CA ASP A 160 6.34 -17.46 4.49
C ASP A 160 7.59 -17.77 3.65
N THR A 161 8.53 -18.47 4.28
CA THR A 161 9.83 -18.82 3.69
C THR A 161 9.72 -19.85 2.57
N THR A 162 8.60 -20.56 2.47
CA THR A 162 8.33 -21.55 1.42
C THR A 162 7.89 -20.94 0.11
N LYS A 163 7.47 -19.66 0.11
CA LYS A 163 7.06 -18.95 -1.10
C LYS A 163 8.24 -18.64 -2.01
N ASP A 164 7.92 -18.47 -3.29
CA ASP A 164 8.86 -17.97 -4.30
C ASP A 164 9.48 -16.65 -3.80
N PRO A 165 10.82 -16.47 -3.85
CA PRO A 165 11.49 -15.25 -3.40
C PRO A 165 10.92 -13.93 -3.94
N LYS A 166 10.28 -13.93 -5.11
CA LYS A 166 9.64 -12.72 -5.67
C LYS A 166 8.33 -12.32 -4.98
N ASN A 167 7.75 -13.23 -4.20
CA ASN A 167 6.45 -13.07 -3.52
C ASN A 167 6.60 -13.02 -1.99
N ARG A 168 7.82 -12.90 -1.47
CA ARG A 168 8.10 -12.82 -0.04
C ARG A 168 9.22 -11.84 0.26
N LEU A 169 9.37 -11.52 1.53
CA LEU A 169 10.50 -10.73 2.00
C LEU A 169 11.83 -11.46 1.74
N SER A 170 12.89 -10.67 1.56
CA SER A 170 14.24 -11.18 1.37
C SER A 170 14.70 -11.96 2.59
N GLY A 171 15.70 -12.86 2.40
CA GLY A 171 16.24 -13.63 3.53
C GLY A 171 16.86 -12.72 4.59
N GLU A 172 17.41 -11.58 4.20
CA GLU A 172 17.97 -10.55 5.08
C GLU A 172 16.89 -9.86 5.90
N ALA A 173 15.78 -9.46 5.29
CA ALA A 173 14.66 -8.86 5.98
C ALA A 173 14.04 -9.85 6.97
N LEU A 174 13.80 -11.09 6.53
CA LEU A 174 13.28 -12.17 7.38
C LEU A 174 14.23 -12.50 8.55
N ALA A 175 15.53 -12.48 8.33
CA ALA A 175 16.54 -12.68 9.37
C ALA A 175 16.54 -11.53 10.39
N ARG A 176 16.30 -10.29 9.96
CA ARG A 176 16.17 -9.14 10.86
C ARG A 176 14.93 -9.26 11.73
N ILE A 177 13.79 -9.52 11.10
CA ILE A 177 12.51 -9.73 11.79
C ILE A 177 12.62 -10.91 12.77
N CYS A 178 13.25 -12.02 12.35
CA CYS A 178 13.49 -13.16 13.24
C CYS A 178 14.32 -12.77 14.46
N ARG A 179 15.34 -11.91 14.30
CA ARG A 179 16.07 -11.34 15.45
C ARG A 179 15.17 -10.52 16.35
N ASP A 180 14.40 -9.60 15.77
CA ASP A 180 13.53 -8.70 16.53
C ASP A 180 12.51 -9.49 17.37
N ILE A 181 12.02 -10.63 16.85
CA ILE A 181 11.11 -11.56 17.53
C ILE A 181 11.80 -12.40 18.63
N THR A 182 13.05 -12.82 18.40
CA THR A 182 13.74 -13.83 19.23
C THR A 182 14.73 -13.25 20.23
N SER A 183 15.11 -11.98 20.09
CA SER A 183 16.07 -11.34 20.98
C SER A 183 15.46 -10.94 22.31
N ASP A 184 16.30 -10.87 23.34
CA ASP A 184 15.92 -10.31 24.65
C ASP A 184 15.54 -8.82 24.55
N GLU A 185 15.90 -8.16 23.44
CA GLU A 185 15.53 -6.78 23.11
C GLU A 185 14.13 -6.67 22.50
N ARG A 186 13.36 -7.77 22.39
CA ARG A 186 11.97 -7.77 21.88
C ARG A 186 11.10 -6.70 22.54
N GLN A 187 11.35 -6.40 23.81
CA GLN A 187 10.66 -5.35 24.58
C GLN A 187 10.83 -3.93 24.01
N HIS A 188 11.84 -3.69 23.19
CA HIS A 188 12.08 -2.39 22.53
C HIS A 188 11.55 -2.36 21.09
N VAL A 189 11.00 -3.47 20.59
CA VAL A 189 10.42 -3.54 19.25
C VAL A 189 8.93 -3.21 19.39
N PRO A 190 8.42 -2.16 18.72
CA PRO A 190 7.02 -1.78 18.83
C PRO A 190 6.09 -2.94 18.45
N ASP A 191 4.97 -3.08 19.15
CA ASP A 191 4.02 -4.18 18.91
C ASP A 191 3.41 -4.15 17.50
N LEU A 192 3.35 -2.95 16.89
CA LEU A 192 2.91 -2.77 15.51
C LEU A 192 3.85 -3.40 14.46
N TRP A 193 5.08 -3.76 14.83
CA TRP A 193 6.09 -4.25 13.90
C TRP A 193 6.16 -5.78 13.82
N VAL A 194 5.75 -6.47 14.88
CA VAL A 194 5.89 -7.92 15.04
C VAL A 194 4.79 -8.42 15.99
N GLY A 195 4.13 -9.51 15.65
CA GLY A 195 3.08 -10.09 16.50
C GLY A 195 3.59 -11.10 17.53
N GLY A 196 2.68 -11.93 18.04
CA GLY A 196 2.98 -12.93 19.07
C GLY A 196 3.89 -14.04 18.56
N VAL A 197 4.98 -14.34 19.30
CA VAL A 197 6.01 -15.32 18.89
C VAL A 197 5.45 -16.74 18.69
N SER A 198 4.34 -17.07 19.36
CA SER A 198 3.64 -18.36 19.27
C SER A 198 2.61 -18.43 18.15
N GLU A 199 2.34 -17.33 17.47
CA GLU A 199 1.31 -17.21 16.43
C GLU A 199 1.93 -17.26 15.04
N GLU A 200 1.16 -17.69 14.05
CA GLU A 200 1.57 -17.53 12.65
C GLU A 200 1.47 -16.05 12.25
N PRO A 201 2.37 -15.54 11.39
CA PRO A 201 3.47 -16.25 10.71
C PRO A 201 4.78 -16.36 11.52
N TRP A 202 4.83 -15.78 12.72
CA TRP A 202 6.05 -15.61 13.52
C TRP A 202 6.62 -16.94 14.03
N LYS A 203 5.74 -17.85 14.43
CA LYS A 203 6.09 -19.20 14.86
C LYS A 203 6.83 -19.96 13.77
N SER A 204 6.31 -19.97 12.53
CA SER A 204 6.97 -20.61 11.40
C SER A 204 8.32 -19.96 11.10
N LEU A 205 8.37 -18.63 11.06
CA LEU A 205 9.59 -17.88 10.79
C LEU A 205 10.70 -18.18 11.82
N LYS A 206 10.36 -18.16 13.12
CA LYS A 206 11.29 -18.46 14.22
C LYS A 206 11.88 -19.87 14.11
N ASN A 207 11.10 -20.84 13.61
CA ASN A 207 11.51 -22.24 13.51
C ASN A 207 12.25 -22.58 12.21
N ASP A 208 12.36 -21.63 11.27
CA ASP A 208 13.08 -21.86 10.01
C ASP A 208 14.61 -21.82 10.22
N ARG A 209 15.25 -22.99 10.13
CA ARG A 209 16.71 -23.16 10.30
C ARG A 209 17.53 -22.33 9.31
N ARG A 210 17.04 -22.12 8.09
CA ARG A 210 17.76 -21.32 7.06
C ARG A 210 17.78 -19.86 7.47
N ILE A 211 16.64 -19.35 7.97
CA ILE A 211 16.55 -17.96 8.46
C ILE A 211 17.37 -17.78 9.73
N GLN A 212 17.33 -18.72 10.68
CA GLN A 212 18.19 -18.69 11.87
C GLN A 212 19.67 -18.63 11.52
N THR A 213 20.13 -19.47 10.58
CA THR A 213 21.53 -19.46 10.11
C THR A 213 21.88 -18.13 9.47
N ARG A 214 20.98 -17.57 8.66
CA ARG A 214 21.17 -16.27 8.02
C ARG A 214 21.22 -15.13 9.04
N GLN A 215 20.37 -15.17 10.05
CA GLN A 215 20.35 -14.23 11.18
C GLN A 215 21.70 -14.21 11.88
N LEU A 216 22.25 -15.37 12.27
CA LEU A 216 23.55 -15.45 12.94
C LEU A 216 24.67 -14.85 12.08
N THR A 217 24.70 -15.21 10.79
CA THR A 217 25.71 -14.72 9.84
C THR A 217 25.60 -13.21 9.65
N MET A 218 24.40 -12.70 9.38
CA MET A 218 24.15 -11.27 9.15
C MET A 218 24.53 -10.43 10.36
N PHE A 219 24.20 -10.86 11.58
CA PHE A 219 24.56 -10.12 12.78
C PHE A 219 26.04 -10.22 13.17
N ALA A 220 26.75 -11.24 12.69
CA ALA A 220 28.21 -11.26 12.75
C ALA A 220 28.80 -10.22 11.77
N GLU A 221 28.28 -10.13 10.55
CA GLU A 221 28.68 -9.11 9.57
C GLU A 221 28.39 -7.68 10.05
N ILE A 222 27.23 -7.45 10.69
CA ILE A 222 26.89 -6.15 11.29
C ILE A 222 27.90 -5.78 12.38
N ARG A 223 28.20 -6.72 13.30
CA ARG A 223 29.19 -6.50 14.37
C ARG A 223 30.60 -6.25 13.84
N ALA A 224 30.95 -6.88 12.72
CA ALA A 224 32.22 -6.65 12.04
C ALA A 224 32.25 -5.37 11.18
N GLY A 225 31.13 -4.63 11.06
CA GLY A 225 31.02 -3.46 10.19
C GLY A 225 30.98 -3.77 8.68
N ASN A 226 30.79 -5.04 8.32
CA ASN A 226 30.85 -5.52 6.94
C ASN A 226 29.48 -5.63 6.27
N PHE A 227 28.40 -5.52 7.03
CA PHE A 227 27.05 -5.62 6.49
C PHE A 227 26.69 -4.40 5.64
N LYS A 228 26.25 -4.65 4.40
CA LYS A 228 25.70 -3.63 3.50
C LYS A 228 24.20 -3.78 3.41
N ALA A 229 23.47 -2.84 3.99
CA ALA A 229 22.02 -2.82 3.90
C ALA A 229 21.55 -2.63 2.45
N PRO A 230 20.49 -3.32 2.00
CA PRO A 230 19.86 -3.05 0.72
C PRO A 230 19.46 -1.57 0.62
N THR A 231 19.92 -0.89 -0.43
CA THR A 231 19.56 0.51 -0.64
C THR A 231 18.29 0.61 -1.47
N VAL A 232 17.34 1.41 -1.01
CA VAL A 232 16.12 1.67 -1.78
C VAL A 232 16.43 2.67 -2.90
N PRO A 233 15.96 2.44 -4.14
CA PRO A 233 16.20 3.37 -5.24
C PRO A 233 15.65 4.76 -4.95
N GLN A 234 16.56 5.73 -4.86
CA GLN A 234 16.26 7.13 -4.62
C GLN A 234 15.31 7.72 -5.67
N ARG A 235 14.60 8.79 -5.30
CA ARG A 235 13.75 9.55 -6.22
C ARG A 235 14.59 10.08 -7.37
N LYS A 236 14.16 9.82 -8.61
CA LYS A 236 14.90 10.22 -9.82
C LYS A 236 14.61 11.69 -10.11
N PRO A 237 15.57 12.50 -10.57
CA PRO A 237 15.35 13.92 -10.90
C PRO A 237 14.20 14.15 -11.89
N ARG A 238 14.06 13.27 -12.89
CA ARG A 238 12.96 13.31 -13.87
C ARG A 238 11.56 13.18 -13.26
N GLU A 239 11.44 12.54 -12.09
CA GLU A 239 10.17 12.37 -11.38
C GLU A 239 9.72 13.68 -10.73
N LYS A 240 10.62 14.67 -10.55
CA LYS A 240 10.27 16.03 -10.07
C LYS A 240 9.56 16.87 -11.13
N ASN A 241 9.90 16.67 -12.40
CA ASN A 241 9.41 17.49 -13.50
C ASN A 241 8.23 16.85 -14.26
N SER A 242 7.70 15.74 -13.77
CA SER A 242 6.59 15.05 -14.43
C SER A 242 5.29 15.82 -14.20
N PRO A 243 4.64 16.39 -15.24
CA PRO A 243 3.41 17.18 -15.07
C PRO A 243 2.24 16.33 -14.54
N ASN A 244 2.34 15.01 -14.70
CA ASN A 244 1.36 14.04 -14.27
C ASN A 244 1.63 13.51 -12.86
N PHE A 245 2.73 13.87 -12.20
CA PHE A 245 3.01 13.43 -10.85
C PHE A 245 2.56 14.52 -9.87
N SER A 246 2.01 14.11 -8.74
CA SER A 246 1.77 15.00 -7.61
C SER A 246 3.08 15.28 -6.90
N ASP A 247 3.11 16.36 -6.13
CA ASP A 247 4.24 16.68 -5.28
C ASP A 247 4.50 15.52 -4.31
N PHE A 248 5.78 15.29 -4.03
CA PHE A 248 6.23 14.20 -3.15
C PHE A 248 6.46 14.76 -1.75
N GLU A 249 7.15 15.89 -1.67
CA GLU A 249 7.40 16.66 -0.47
C GLU A 249 6.93 18.10 -0.70
N ASP A 250 6.62 18.81 0.39
CA ASP A 250 6.35 20.24 0.38
C ASP A 250 7.65 21.06 0.41
N ASP A 251 7.52 22.39 0.55
CA ASP A 251 8.65 23.31 0.59
C ASP A 251 9.56 23.11 1.83
N GLU A 252 9.05 22.44 2.86
CA GLU A 252 9.77 22.09 4.08
C GLU A 252 10.42 20.68 4.01
N VAL A 253 10.37 20.04 2.84
CA VAL A 253 10.86 18.67 2.60
C VAL A 253 10.04 17.62 3.38
N SER A 254 8.84 17.97 3.85
CA SER A 254 7.95 17.04 4.54
C SER A 254 7.05 16.28 3.55
N PRO A 255 6.68 15.02 3.82
CA PRO A 255 5.76 14.28 2.98
C PRO A 255 4.44 15.02 2.75
N THR A 256 4.01 15.12 1.49
CA THR A 256 2.74 15.80 1.15
C THR A 256 1.49 15.00 1.47
N ALA A 257 1.59 13.68 1.63
CA ALA A 257 0.53 12.86 2.19
C ALA A 257 0.63 12.85 3.71
N LEU A 258 -0.51 12.73 4.39
CA LEU A 258 -0.61 12.85 5.83
C LEU A 258 -0.49 11.46 6.50
N PRO A 259 0.15 11.37 7.69
CA PRO A 259 0.12 10.17 8.52
C PRO A 259 -1.33 9.85 8.97
N PRO A 260 -1.59 8.64 9.50
CA PRO A 260 -2.87 8.35 10.13
C PRO A 260 -3.11 9.33 11.29
N PRO A 261 -4.38 9.67 11.59
CA PRO A 261 -4.68 10.55 12.71
C PRO A 261 -4.20 9.92 14.02
N SER A 262 -3.54 10.72 14.86
CA SER A 262 -3.09 10.30 16.19
C SER A 262 -4.29 9.76 16.98
N THR A 263 -4.21 8.53 17.46
CA THR A 263 -5.18 8.01 18.42
C THR A 263 -4.93 8.72 19.76
N GLU A 264 -6.00 9.20 20.41
CA GLU A 264 -5.95 10.01 21.65
C GLU A 264 -5.20 9.33 22.83
N SER A 265 -4.72 8.09 22.70
CA SER A 265 -3.92 7.39 23.71
C SER A 265 -2.51 7.95 23.93
N ASP A 266 -1.98 8.75 23.00
CA ASP A 266 -0.60 9.23 23.06
C ASP A 266 -0.46 10.60 23.75
N MET A 267 -1.57 11.20 24.20
CA MET A 267 -1.57 12.49 24.91
C MET A 267 -1.35 12.39 26.43
N ASP A 268 -1.30 11.18 27.01
CA ASP A 268 -1.18 11.00 28.47
C ASP A 268 0.25 10.67 28.96
N VAL A 269 1.29 10.72 28.09
CA VAL A 269 2.70 10.47 28.49
C VAL A 269 3.61 11.67 28.24
N ALA A 270 3.05 12.88 28.30
CA ALA A 270 3.84 14.11 28.26
C ALA A 270 3.45 15.07 29.38
N GLU A 271 3.26 14.57 30.61
CA GLU A 271 3.33 15.37 31.84
C GLU A 271 3.27 14.46 33.08
N ILE A 272 4.40 13.85 33.49
CA ILE A 272 4.87 13.71 34.89
C ILE A 272 6.39 13.62 34.88
#